data_AF-A0A8T1E9U9-F1
#
_entry.id   AF-A0A8T1E9U9-F1
#
_cell.length_a   1.000
_cell.length_b   1.000
_cell.length_c   1.000
_cell.angle_alpha   90.00
_cell.angle_beta   90.00
_cell.angle_gamma   90.00
#
_symmetry.space_group_name_H-M   'P 1'
#
loop_
_entity.id
_entity.type
_entity.pdbx_description
1 polymer ?
#
loop_
_entity_poly.entity_id
_entity_poly.type
_entity_poly.pdbx_seq_one_letter_code
_entity_poly.pdbx_strand_id
1 'polypeptide(L)'
;MRTLTQSAKLRTKTQLRPVIRQGVEVDRYFKLLELMDASDDDLADLMPSPACNRRLRALLPDLKKVESVSKAIQGEDVSLLDARVWLDGLISIKPYYARFIGPRAEIVHSPDFEAGPSAVSEDEDEEEGSFVEQIQIRR
;
A
#
# COMPACT_ATOMS: atom_id res chain seq x y z
N MET A 1 1.35 6.56 21.14
CA MET A 1 2.00 7.83 20.73
C MET A 1 3.51 7.65 20.73
N ARG A 2 4.15 7.40 19.57
CA ARG A 2 5.61 7.31 19.48
C ARG A 2 6.18 8.74 19.51
N THR A 3 7.00 9.07 20.50
CA THR A 3 7.45 10.43 20.79
C THR A 3 8.51 10.92 19.78
N LEU A 4 8.62 12.25 19.61
CA LEU A 4 9.64 12.94 18.81
C LEU A 4 11.07 12.44 19.11
N THR A 5 11.31 11.97 20.33
CA THR A 5 12.57 11.41 20.81
C THR A 5 13.00 10.12 20.08
N GLN A 6 12.05 9.25 19.71
CA GLN A 6 12.35 8.05 18.91
C GLN A 6 12.70 8.42 17.47
N SER A 7 12.08 9.47 16.94
CA SER A 7 12.34 10.00 15.60
C SER A 7 13.77 10.52 15.48
N ALA A 8 14.25 11.23 16.50
CA ALA A 8 15.64 11.72 16.56
C ALA A 8 16.66 10.56 16.65
N LYS A 9 16.35 9.51 17.42
CA LYS A 9 17.21 8.31 17.53
C LYS A 9 17.29 7.48 16.23
N LEU A 10 16.26 7.53 15.38
CA LEU A 10 16.28 6.86 14.07
C LEU A 10 17.11 7.62 13.03
N ARG A 11 17.16 8.96 13.12
CA ARG A 11 17.96 9.82 12.24
C ARG A 11 19.47 9.62 12.41
N THR A 12 19.92 9.16 13.57
CA THR A 12 21.35 8.84 13.75
C THR A 12 21.74 7.52 13.07
N LYS A 13 20.77 6.67 12.74
CA LYS A 13 21.00 5.34 12.15
C LYS A 13 20.63 5.27 10.66
N THR A 14 19.78 6.16 10.17
CA THR A 14 19.29 6.15 8.79
C THR A 14 19.08 7.58 8.28
N GLN A 15 19.30 7.81 6.99
CA GLN A 15 18.96 9.07 6.31
C GLN A 15 17.44 9.25 6.10
N LEU A 16 16.65 8.25 6.46
CA LEU A 16 15.21 8.24 6.25
C LEU A 16 14.52 9.08 7.31
N ARG A 17 13.62 9.97 6.87
CA ARG A 17 12.79 10.76 7.79
C ARG A 17 11.56 9.96 8.19
N PRO A 18 11.23 9.88 9.49
CA PRO A 18 9.95 9.34 9.94
C PRO A 18 8.82 10.14 9.29
N VAL A 19 7.98 9.46 8.51
CA VAL A 19 6.80 10.07 7.90
C VAL A 19 5.70 10.10 8.95
N ILE A 20 5.35 11.29 9.44
CA ILE A 20 4.14 11.47 10.26
C ILE A 20 2.95 11.34 9.31
N ARG A 21 2.42 10.13 9.19
CA ARG A 21 1.27 9.84 8.33
C ARG A 21 0.00 10.30 9.06
N GLN A 22 -0.39 11.56 8.86
CA GLN A 22 -1.83 11.89 8.85
C GLN A 22 -2.38 11.47 7.49
N GLY A 23 -2.43 10.16 7.25
CA GLY A 23 -3.16 9.64 6.11
C GLY A 23 -4.64 9.74 6.44
N VAL A 24 -5.37 10.60 5.74
CA VAL A 24 -6.81 10.36 5.60
C VAL A 24 -6.94 9.04 4.86
N GLU A 25 -7.28 7.99 5.59
CA GLU A 25 -7.62 6.70 5.01
C GLU A 25 -8.73 6.96 3.98
N VAL A 26 -8.51 6.64 2.71
CA VAL A 26 -9.47 6.98 1.63
C VAL A 26 -10.84 6.34 1.91
N ASP A 27 -10.86 5.18 2.57
CA ASP A 27 -12.06 4.55 3.12
C ASP A 27 -12.81 5.48 4.10
N ARG A 28 -12.10 6.17 4.99
CA ARG A 28 -12.69 7.13 5.94
C ARG A 28 -13.29 8.32 5.21
N TYR A 29 -12.66 8.80 4.14
CA TYR A 29 -13.23 9.87 3.31
C TYR A 29 -14.60 9.47 2.75
N PHE A 30 -14.73 8.26 2.18
CA PHE A 30 -16.01 7.78 1.65
C PHE A 30 -17.06 7.53 2.73
N LYS A 31 -16.68 7.02 3.91
CA LYS A 31 -17.60 6.89 5.06
C LYS A 31 -18.12 8.24 5.54
N LEU A 32 -17.27 9.26 5.55
CA LEU A 32 -17.69 10.62 5.90
C LEU A 32 -18.59 11.21 4.80
N LEU A 33 -18.29 10.94 3.53
CA LEU A 33 -19.11 11.37 2.40
C LEU A 33 -20.55 10.88 2.47
N GLU A 34 -20.78 9.67 2.97
CA GLU A 34 -22.12 9.11 3.19
C GLU A 34 -22.91 9.81 4.31
N LEU A 35 -22.22 10.47 5.24
CA LEU A 35 -22.81 11.19 6.35
C LEU A 35 -23.01 12.69 6.05
N MET A 36 -22.45 13.19 4.96
CA MET A 36 -22.54 14.60 4.57
C MET A 36 -23.83 14.83 3.79
N ASP A 37 -24.46 15.98 4.04
CA ASP A 37 -25.64 16.39 3.27
C ASP A 37 -25.20 16.83 1.87
N ALA A 38 -25.72 16.14 0.84
CA ALA A 38 -25.40 16.44 -0.55
C ALA A 38 -26.01 17.77 -1.03
N SER A 39 -26.91 18.37 -0.25
CA SER A 39 -27.54 19.67 -0.52
C SER A 39 -26.91 20.84 0.26
N ASP A 40 -25.83 20.58 1.01
CA ASP A 40 -25.05 21.61 1.69
C ASP A 40 -24.15 22.35 0.69
N ASP A 41 -24.66 23.45 0.14
CA ASP A 41 -23.95 24.30 -0.82
C ASP A 41 -22.68 24.93 -0.21
N ASP A 42 -22.61 25.14 1.10
CA ASP A 42 -21.42 25.68 1.78
C ASP A 42 -20.25 24.67 1.74
N LEU A 43 -20.59 23.38 1.68
CA LEU A 43 -19.62 22.29 1.59
C LEU A 43 -19.23 21.97 0.13
N ALA A 44 -20.08 22.28 -0.85
CA ALA A 44 -19.88 21.93 -2.26
C ALA A 44 -18.52 22.41 -2.81
N ASP A 45 -18.08 23.61 -2.41
CA ASP A 45 -16.80 24.20 -2.82
C ASP A 45 -15.57 23.53 -2.17
N LEU A 46 -15.75 22.83 -1.04
CA LEU A 46 -14.68 22.09 -0.34
C LEU A 46 -14.52 20.66 -0.87
N MET A 47 -15.50 20.16 -1.63
CA MET A 47 -15.51 18.78 -2.09
C MET A 47 -14.62 18.55 -3.31
N PRO A 48 -13.87 17.44 -3.36
CA PRO A 48 -13.23 17.00 -4.60
C PRO A 48 -14.27 16.86 -5.71
N SER A 49 -13.87 17.20 -6.94
CA SER A 49 -14.77 17.10 -8.08
C SER A 49 -15.35 15.69 -8.24
N PRO A 50 -16.56 15.52 -8.82
CA PRO A 50 -17.13 14.20 -9.05
C PRO A 50 -16.21 13.26 -9.84
N ALA A 51 -15.41 13.81 -10.77
CA ALA A 51 -14.40 13.05 -11.50
C ALA A 51 -13.25 12.56 -10.62
N CYS A 52 -12.79 13.38 -9.67
CA CYS A 52 -11.81 12.98 -8.67
C CYS A 52 -12.35 11.83 -7.80
N ASN A 53 -13.59 11.95 -7.33
CA ASN A 53 -14.23 10.91 -6.49
C ASN A 53 -14.39 9.58 -7.22
N ARG A 54 -14.75 9.59 -8.51
CA ARG A 54 -14.78 8.36 -9.32
C ARG A 54 -13.40 7.71 -9.43
N ARG A 55 -12.35 8.51 -9.64
CA ARG A 55 -10.96 8.00 -9.69
C ARG A 55 -10.51 7.44 -8.34
N LEU A 56 -10.84 8.10 -7.23
CA LEU A 56 -10.53 7.63 -5.89
C LEU A 56 -11.24 6.32 -5.56
N ARG A 57 -12.53 6.16 -5.94
CA ARG A 57 -13.25 4.89 -5.78
C ARG A 57 -12.60 3.76 -6.59
N ALA A 58 -12.21 4.03 -7.83
CA ALA A 58 -11.56 3.03 -8.68
C ALA A 58 -10.19 2.59 -8.14
N LEU A 59 -9.47 3.47 -7.42
CA LEU A 59 -8.17 3.17 -6.81
C LEU A 59 -8.28 2.46 -5.45
N LEU A 60 -9.46 2.49 -4.81
CA LEU A 60 -9.65 1.99 -3.46
C LEU A 60 -9.29 0.50 -3.29
N PRO A 61 -9.69 -0.41 -4.20
CA PRO A 61 -9.33 -1.82 -4.09
C PRO A 61 -7.82 -2.06 -4.15
N ASP A 62 -7.11 -1.36 -5.03
CA ASP A 62 -5.66 -1.46 -5.14
C ASP A 62 -4.97 -0.95 -3.87
N LEU A 63 -5.45 0.16 -3.31
CA LEU A 63 -4.92 0.70 -2.06
C LEU A 63 -5.10 -0.29 -0.90
N LYS A 64 -6.20 -1.05 -0.86
CA LYS A 64 -6.41 -2.09 0.16
C LYS A 64 -5.42 -3.25 0.03
N LYS A 65 -5.09 -3.67 -1.20
CA LYS A 65 -4.06 -4.69 -1.44
C LYS A 65 -2.68 -4.21 -0.98
N VAL A 66 -2.31 -2.97 -1.34
CA VAL A 66 -1.05 -2.34 -0.90
C VAL A 66 -0.99 -2.19 0.62
N GLU A 67 -2.10 -1.80 1.25
CA GLU A 67 -2.22 -1.69 2.70
C GLU A 67 -2.07 -3.05 3.39
N SER A 68 -2.72 -4.10 2.87
CA SER A 68 -2.60 -5.47 3.37
C SER A 68 -1.14 -5.95 3.39
N VAL A 69 -0.43 -5.82 2.26
CA VAL A 69 1.01 -6.16 2.18
C VAL A 69 1.83 -5.31 3.14
N SER A 70 1.57 -4.00 3.20
CA SER A 70 2.31 -3.10 4.09
C SER A 70 2.12 -3.46 5.57
N LYS A 71 0.92 -3.90 5.97
CA LYS A 71 0.63 -4.37 7.34
C LYS A 71 1.32 -5.70 7.60
N ALA A 72 1.25 -6.65 6.66
CA ALA A 72 1.88 -7.95 6.81
C ALA A 72 3.39 -7.83 6.99
N ILE A 73 4.08 -7.01 6.17
CA ILE A 73 5.53 -6.78 6.27
C ILE A 73 5.94 -6.15 7.62
N GLN A 74 5.03 -5.45 8.29
CA GLN A 74 5.27 -4.89 9.62
C GLN A 74 5.08 -5.91 10.76
N GLY A 75 4.72 -7.16 10.45
CA GLY A 75 4.61 -8.26 11.40
C GLY A 75 5.96 -8.66 12.01
N GLU A 76 5.92 -9.32 13.17
CA GLU A 76 7.12 -9.72 13.91
C GLU A 76 7.86 -10.89 13.26
N ASP A 77 7.11 -11.82 12.65
CA ASP A 77 7.62 -13.07 12.07
C ASP A 77 7.56 -13.07 10.53
N VAL A 78 8.17 -12.07 9.89
CA VAL A 78 8.21 -11.98 8.41
C VAL A 78 9.61 -12.24 7.90
N SER A 79 9.77 -13.31 7.09
CA SER A 79 11.03 -13.53 6.39
C SER A 79 11.17 -12.56 5.19
N LEU A 80 12.41 -12.26 4.79
CA LEU A 80 12.66 -11.46 3.59
C LEU A 80 12.06 -12.12 2.33
N LEU A 81 12.00 -13.46 2.30
CA LEU A 81 11.39 -14.20 1.20
C LEU A 81 9.88 -13.96 1.15
N ASP A 82 9.19 -13.98 2.29
CA ASP A 82 7.74 -13.74 2.34
C ASP A 82 7.42 -12.30 1.94
N ALA A 83 8.18 -11.32 2.46
CA ALA A 83 8.05 -9.93 2.05
C ALA A 83 8.24 -9.76 0.54
N ARG A 84 9.25 -10.44 -0.04
CA ARG A 84 9.52 -10.42 -1.48
C ARG A 84 8.36 -11.00 -2.29
N VAL A 85 7.86 -12.16 -1.90
CA VAL A 85 6.71 -12.82 -2.55
C VAL A 85 5.48 -11.92 -2.55
N TRP A 86 5.19 -11.22 -1.44
CA TRP A 86 4.05 -10.31 -1.36
C TRP A 86 4.21 -9.06 -2.23
N LEU A 87 5.43 -8.50 -2.28
CA LEU A 87 5.73 -7.36 -3.15
C LEU A 87 5.67 -7.73 -4.63
N ASP A 88 6.19 -8.90 -5.02
CA ASP A 88 6.10 -9.40 -6.39
C ASP A 88 4.64 -9.70 -6.77
N GLY A 89 3.81 -10.19 -5.84
CA GLY A 89 2.37 -10.33 -6.05
C GLY A 89 1.67 -9.01 -6.38
N LEU A 90 2.07 -7.88 -5.77
CA LEU A 90 1.56 -6.55 -6.16
C LEU A 90 1.98 -6.19 -7.60
N ILE A 91 3.21 -6.52 -7.99
CA ILE A 91 3.72 -6.27 -9.35
C ILE A 91 2.94 -7.08 -10.38
N SER A 92 2.58 -8.34 -10.07
CA SER A 92 1.77 -9.18 -10.96
C SER A 92 0.41 -8.55 -11.26
N ILE A 93 -0.23 -7.91 -10.28
CA ILE A 93 -1.52 -7.22 -10.47
C ILE A 93 -1.36 -5.90 -11.22
N LYS A 94 -0.33 -5.13 -10.87
CA LYS A 94 -0.03 -3.84 -11.48
C LYS A 94 1.44 -3.79 -11.87
N PRO A 95 1.79 -4.16 -13.12
CA PRO A 95 3.18 -4.19 -13.58
C PRO A 95 3.92 -2.86 -13.40
N TYR A 96 3.18 -1.74 -13.40
CA TYR A 96 3.72 -0.40 -13.12
C TYR A 96 4.42 -0.29 -11.75
N TYR A 97 4.04 -1.09 -10.75
CA TYR A 97 4.69 -1.08 -9.44
C TYR A 97 6.15 -1.54 -9.47
N ALA A 98 6.56 -2.30 -10.49
CA ALA A 98 7.97 -2.71 -10.65
C ALA A 98 8.94 -1.52 -10.67
N ARG A 99 8.47 -0.34 -11.09
CA ARG A 99 9.27 0.90 -11.05
C ARG A 99 9.69 1.31 -9.63
N PHE A 100 8.87 0.99 -8.62
CA PHE A 100 9.09 1.45 -7.24
C PHE A 100 9.56 0.33 -6.31
N ILE A 101 9.09 -0.90 -6.53
CA ILE A 101 9.33 -2.05 -5.63
C ILE A 101 9.94 -3.26 -6.34
N GLY A 102 10.19 -3.16 -7.65
CA GLY A 102 10.87 -4.21 -8.40
C GLY A 102 12.37 -4.28 -8.08
N PRO A 103 13.05 -5.35 -8.51
CA PRO A 103 14.47 -5.58 -8.19
C PRO A 103 15.40 -4.55 -8.85
N ARG A 104 14.90 -3.81 -9.84
CA ARG A 104 15.63 -2.72 -10.52
C ARG A 104 15.10 -1.33 -10.16
N ALA A 105 14.26 -1.23 -9.14
CA ALA A 105 13.78 0.07 -8.66
C ALA A 105 14.95 0.90 -8.15
N GLU A 106 14.86 2.22 -8.29
CA GLU A 106 15.93 3.16 -7.92
C GLU A 106 16.38 3.04 -6.45
N ILE A 107 15.47 2.60 -5.58
CA ILE A 107 15.74 2.37 -4.15
C ILE A 107 16.58 1.11 -3.89
N VAL A 108 16.72 0.21 -4.86
CA VAL A 108 17.45 -1.06 -4.70
C VAL A 108 18.93 -0.84 -5.01
N HIS A 109 19.77 -1.05 -3.99
CA HIS A 109 21.22 -0.86 -4.13
C HIS A 109 21.94 -2.05 -4.76
N SER A 110 21.38 -3.26 -4.68
CA SER A 110 21.96 -4.49 -5.21
C SER A 110 20.93 -5.28 -6.03
N PRO A 111 20.67 -4.89 -7.30
CA PRO A 111 19.62 -5.48 -8.11
C PRO A 111 19.75 -7.00 -8.31
N ASP A 112 20.98 -7.50 -8.44
CA ASP A 112 21.26 -8.92 -8.71
C ASP A 112 20.94 -9.81 -7.50
N PHE A 113 20.98 -9.26 -6.28
CA PHE A 113 20.56 -9.98 -5.07
C PHE A 113 19.04 -10.13 -5.00
N GLU A 114 18.30 -9.13 -5.49
CA GLU A 114 16.84 -9.07 -5.48
C GLU A 114 16.17 -9.81 -6.66
N ALA A 115 16.94 -10.14 -7.70
CA ALA A 115 16.46 -10.80 -8.92
C ALA A 115 16.25 -12.33 -8.77
N GLY A 116 16.12 -12.83 -7.53
CA GLY A 116 15.82 -14.24 -7.27
C GLY A 116 14.54 -14.72 -7.98
N PRO A 117 14.33 -16.03 -8.17
CA PRO A 117 13.25 -16.54 -9.01
C PRO A 117 11.88 -16.11 -8.45
N SER A 118 11.14 -15.29 -9.20
CA SER A 118 9.75 -14.95 -8.91
C SER A 118 8.86 -16.14 -9.27
N ALA A 119 8.12 -16.69 -8.31
CA ALA A 119 7.05 -17.62 -8.61
C ALA A 119 5.98 -16.88 -9.44
N VAL A 120 5.78 -17.31 -10.69
CA VAL A 120 4.71 -16.82 -11.55
C VAL A 120 3.44 -17.54 -11.12
N SER A 121 2.49 -16.82 -10.53
CA SER A 121 1.14 -17.34 -10.29
C SER A 121 0.14 -16.56 -11.13
N GLU A 122 -0.45 -17.27 -12.09
CA GLU A 122 -1.65 -16.85 -12.79
C GLU A 122 -2.89 -17.07 -11.89
N ASP A 123 -4.02 -16.55 -12.35
CA ASP A 123 -5.38 -16.64 -11.84
C ASP A 123 -5.90 -15.47 -11.00
N GLU A 124 -7.03 -14.93 -11.47
CA GLU A 124 -7.89 -13.96 -10.83
C GLU A 124 -9.03 -14.74 -10.18
N ASP A 125 -9.16 -14.65 -8.85
CA ASP A 125 -10.42 -14.99 -8.17
C ASP A 125 -10.62 -13.99 -7.03
N GLU A 126 -11.81 -13.38 -7.00
CA GLU A 126 -12.31 -12.57 -5.90
C GLU A 126 -12.72 -13.50 -4.74
N GLU A 127 -11.77 -13.97 -3.95
CA GLU A 127 -12.04 -14.72 -2.73
C GLU A 127 -11.90 -13.83 -1.48
N GLU A 128 -12.83 -13.97 -0.53
CA GLU A 128 -12.82 -13.25 0.74
C GLU A 128 -11.61 -13.65 1.60
N GLY A 129 -10.56 -12.83 1.54
CA GLY A 129 -9.33 -13.01 2.33
C GLY A 129 -8.39 -11.82 2.17
N SER A 130 -7.44 -11.65 3.09
CA SER A 130 -6.38 -10.64 2.94
C SER A 130 -5.56 -10.96 1.69
N PHE A 131 -5.13 -9.94 0.93
CA PHE A 131 -4.33 -10.16 -0.29
C PHE A 131 -3.07 -11.00 -0.04
N VAL A 132 -2.49 -10.87 1.16
CA VAL A 132 -1.37 -11.70 1.62
C VAL A 132 -1.75 -13.17 1.79
N GLU A 133 -2.93 -13.46 2.35
CA GLU A 133 -3.46 -14.82 2.48
C GLU A 133 -3.74 -15.42 1.09
N GLN A 134 -4.29 -14.64 0.17
CA GLN A 134 -4.51 -15.07 -1.22
C GLN A 134 -3.19 -15.46 -1.91
N ILE A 135 -2.10 -14.70 -1.72
CA ILE A 135 -0.78 -15.05 -2.26
C ILE A 135 -0.24 -16.32 -1.60
N GLN A 136 -0.45 -16.51 -0.29
CA GLN A 136 0.06 -17.67 0.45
C GLN A 136 -0.67 -18.97 0.11
N ILE A 137 -1.97 -18.92 -0.18
CA ILE A 137 -2.78 -20.09 -0.55
C ILE A 137 -2.34 -20.69 -1.91
N ARG A 138 -1.71 -19.88 -2.78
CA ARG A 138 -1.25 -20.29 -4.12
C ARG A 138 0.14 -20.95 -4.14
N ARG A 139 0.67 -21.33 -2.98
CA ARG A 139 2.02 -21.87 -2.80
C ARG A 139 1.98 -23.33 -2.36
#